data_AF-A0A0C2FEV9-F1
#
_entry.id   AF-A0A0C2FEV9-F1
#
_cell.length_a   1.000
_cell.length_b   1.000
_cell.length_c   1.000
_cell.angle_alpha   90.00
_cell.angle_beta   90.00
_cell.angle_gamma   90.00
#
_symmetry.space_group_name_H-M   'P 1'
#
loop_
_entity.id
_entity.type
_entity.pdbx_description
1 polymer ?
#
loop_
_entity_poly.entity_id
_entity_poly.type
_entity_poly.pdbx_seq_one_letter_code
_entity_poly.pdbx_strand_id
1 'polypeptide(L)'
;YFAEIVKTSRRLLDAAKILDIPIIVTEHYPKGLGRTVPELDVSDIKKYGKTLLSMCVPALDPVIKNADNVILAGIEAHVCVLQTALDLLE
;
A
#
# COMPACT_ATOMS: atom_id res chain seq x y z
N TYR A 1 10.99 -0.92 -15.53
CA TYR A 1 10.71 -1.51 -14.21
C TYR A 1 9.33 -1.19 -13.66
N PHE A 2 8.71 -0.04 -13.99
CA PHE A 2 7.36 0.24 -13.48
C PHE A 2 6.33 -0.84 -13.86
N ALA A 3 6.29 -1.26 -15.13
CA ALA A 3 5.36 -2.27 -15.60
C ALA A 3 5.53 -3.63 -14.87
N GLU A 4 6.77 -4.02 -14.59
CA GLU A 4 7.10 -5.25 -13.87
C GLU A 4 6.70 -5.19 -12.40
N ILE A 5 6.86 -4.02 -11.77
CA ILE A 5 6.40 -3.75 -10.40
C ILE A 5 4.87 -3.85 -10.35
N VAL A 6 4.15 -3.19 -11.26
CA VAL A 6 2.69 -3.25 -11.33
C VAL A 6 2.21 -4.68 -11.51
N LYS A 7 2.81 -5.44 -12.43
CA LYS A 7 2.49 -6.85 -12.67
C LYS A 7 2.68 -7.71 -11.42
N THR A 8 3.74 -7.48 -10.66
CA THR A 8 4.04 -8.28 -9.45
C THR A 8 3.15 -7.86 -8.28
N SER A 9 2.94 -6.56 -8.08
CA SER A 9 1.99 -6.04 -7.10
C SER A 9 0.57 -6.55 -7.36
N ARG A 10 0.15 -6.66 -8.63
CA ARG A 10 -1.14 -7.26 -8.99
C ARG A 10 -1.26 -8.71 -8.52
N ARG A 11 -0.19 -9.51 -8.66
CA ARG A 11 -0.19 -10.90 -8.16
C ARG A 11 -0.35 -10.97 -6.64
N LEU A 12 0.26 -10.05 -5.90
CA LEU A 12 0.09 -9.96 -4.45
C LEU A 12 -1.35 -9.59 -4.07
N LEU A 13 -1.96 -8.65 -4.80
CA LEU A 13 -3.37 -8.27 -4.60
C LEU A 13 -4.32 -9.43 -4.89
N ASP A 14 -4.10 -10.15 -6.00
CA ASP A 14 -4.92 -11.31 -6.35
C ASP A 14 -4.79 -12.41 -5.28
N ALA A 15 -3.57 -12.69 -4.80
CA ALA A 15 -3.34 -13.64 -3.73
C ALA A 15 -4.02 -13.21 -2.42
N ALA A 16 -3.92 -11.94 -2.05
CA ALA A 16 -4.58 -11.39 -0.86
C ALA A 16 -6.11 -11.51 -0.95
N LYS A 17 -6.71 -11.25 -2.11
CA LYS A 17 -8.15 -11.44 -2.35
C LYS A 17 -8.56 -12.91 -2.23
N ILE A 18 -7.78 -13.84 -2.79
CA ILE A 18 -8.06 -15.29 -2.73
C ILE A 18 -8.00 -15.83 -1.30
N LEU A 19 -7.08 -15.29 -0.49
CA LEU A 19 -6.83 -15.73 0.88
C LEU A 19 -7.60 -14.92 1.94
N ASP A 20 -8.51 -14.04 1.52
CA ASP A 20 -9.27 -13.13 2.40
C ASP A 20 -8.36 -12.30 3.35
N ILE A 21 -7.17 -11.94 2.88
CA ILE A 21 -6.22 -11.10 3.63
C ILE A 21 -6.64 -9.62 3.50
N PRO A 22 -6.71 -8.85 4.59
CA PRO A 22 -7.03 -7.42 4.54
C PRO A 22 -6.06 -6.63 3.64
N ILE A 23 -6.60 -5.83 2.72
CA ILE A 23 -5.82 -5.01 1.78
C ILE A 23 -5.94 -3.53 2.13
N ILE A 24 -4.81 -2.85 2.25
CA ILE A 24 -4.71 -1.40 2.46
C ILE A 24 -4.02 -0.76 1.24
N VAL A 25 -4.60 0.32 0.72
CA VAL A 25 -4.01 1.11 -0.37
C VAL A 25 -3.86 2.56 0.07
N THR A 26 -2.66 3.12 -0.11
CA THR A 26 -2.40 4.55 0.13
C THR A 26 -1.99 5.25 -1.16
N GLU A 27 -2.36 6.53 -1.28
CA GLU A 27 -1.98 7.38 -2.40
C GLU A 27 -1.27 8.62 -1.86
N HIS A 28 0.00 8.81 -2.22
CA HIS A 28 0.74 9.99 -1.81
C HIS A 28 0.37 11.17 -2.73
N TYR A 29 -0.13 12.27 -2.15
CA TYR A 29 -0.54 13.49 -2.83
C TYR A 29 -1.26 13.24 -4.19
N PRO A 30 -2.41 12.56 -4.21
CA PRO A 30 -3.05 12.11 -5.46
C PRO A 30 -3.46 13.24 -6.41
N LYS A 31 -3.60 14.47 -5.88
CA LYS A 31 -3.87 15.66 -6.70
C LYS A 31 -2.70 16.04 -7.60
N GLY A 32 -1.46 15.81 -7.18
CA GLY A 32 -0.27 16.16 -7.95
C GLY A 32 0.48 14.99 -8.56
N LEU A 33 0.37 13.79 -7.97
CA LEU A 33 1.08 12.59 -8.45
C LEU A 33 0.17 11.60 -9.19
N GLY A 34 -1.12 11.89 -9.28
CA GLY A 34 -2.10 10.99 -9.85
C GLY A 34 -2.58 9.92 -8.86
N ARG A 35 -3.51 9.10 -9.33
CA ARG A 35 -4.12 8.02 -8.54
C ARG A 35 -3.42 6.69 -8.80
N THR A 36 -3.75 5.70 -7.99
CA THR A 36 -3.36 4.31 -8.19
C THR A 36 -3.70 3.85 -9.59
N VAL A 37 -2.77 3.17 -10.25
CA VAL A 37 -2.93 2.76 -11.64
C VAL A 37 -4.04 1.71 -11.80
N PRO A 38 -4.85 1.78 -12.86
CA PRO A 38 -6.02 0.92 -13.03
C PRO A 38 -5.69 -0.58 -13.13
N GLU A 39 -4.49 -0.94 -13.56
CA GLU A 39 -4.01 -2.32 -13.70
C GLU A 39 -3.97 -3.09 -12.36
N LEU A 40 -3.90 -2.37 -11.23
CA LEU A 40 -3.95 -2.97 -9.90
C LEU A 40 -5.37 -3.35 -9.47
N ASP A 41 -6.42 -2.86 -10.15
CA ASP A 41 -7.82 -3.27 -9.94
C ASP A 41 -8.25 -3.23 -8.46
N VAL A 42 -8.01 -2.07 -7.87
CA VAL A 42 -8.34 -1.72 -6.49
C VAL A 42 -9.51 -0.74 -6.43
N SER A 43 -10.42 -0.78 -7.42
CA SER A 43 -11.59 0.10 -7.47
C SER A 43 -12.45 -0.01 -6.21
N ASP A 44 -12.63 -1.25 -5.74
CA ASP A 44 -13.55 -1.61 -4.66
C ASP A 44 -12.90 -1.51 -3.27
N ILE A 45 -11.60 -1.21 -3.24
CA ILE A 45 -10.83 -1.03 -2.02
C ILE A 45 -10.77 0.47 -1.70
N LYS A 46 -10.84 0.82 -0.42
CA LYS A 46 -10.70 2.20 0.04
C LYS A 46 -9.26 2.67 -0.15
N LYS A 47 -9.09 3.82 -0.80
CA LYS A 47 -7.78 4.48 -0.99
C LYS A 47 -7.60 5.56 0.07
N TYR A 48 -6.46 5.53 0.76
CA TYR A 48 -6.11 6.51 1.79
C TYR A 48 -5.13 7.53 1.21
N GLY A 49 -5.63 8.73 0.92
CA GLY A 49 -4.78 9.85 0.51
C GLY A 49 -3.91 10.34 1.66
N LYS A 50 -2.61 10.56 1.41
CA LYS A 50 -1.66 11.03 2.42
C LYS A 50 -0.62 11.98 1.86
N THR A 51 -0.04 12.80 2.73
CA THR A 51 1.21 13.56 2.48
C THR A 51 2.36 13.10 3.36
N LEU A 52 2.10 12.23 4.35
CA LEU A 52 3.13 11.51 5.07
C LEU A 52 3.83 10.51 4.14
N LEU A 53 5.13 10.30 4.32
CA LEU A 53 5.92 9.34 3.53
C LEU A 53 5.59 7.90 3.93
N SER A 54 5.54 7.61 5.23
CA SER A 54 5.05 6.33 5.74
C SER A 54 3.57 6.08 5.41
N MET A 55 3.17 4.81 5.31
CA MET A 55 1.77 4.38 5.24
C MET A 55 1.11 4.29 6.61
N CYS A 56 1.88 4.34 7.70
CA CYS A 56 1.39 4.30 9.08
C CYS A 56 0.76 5.64 9.49
N VAL A 57 -0.36 5.99 8.84
CA VAL A 57 -1.15 7.18 9.17
C VAL A 57 -2.17 6.84 10.26
N PRO A 58 -2.59 7.82 11.10
CA PRO A 58 -3.52 7.55 12.21
C PRO A 58 -4.84 6.86 11.84
N ALA A 59 -5.30 7.03 10.60
CA ALA A 59 -6.51 6.38 10.08
C ALA A 59 -6.35 4.86 9.86
N LEU A 60 -5.12 4.34 9.85
CA LEU A 60 -4.76 2.94 9.64
C LEU A 60 -4.22 2.26 10.90
N ASP A 61 -3.93 3.02 11.97
CA ASP A 61 -3.47 2.51 13.26
C ASP A 61 -4.23 1.27 13.76
N PRO A 62 -5.58 1.22 13.75
CA PRO A 62 -6.31 0.06 14.27
C PRO A 62 -6.09 -1.20 13.44
N VAL A 63 -5.83 -1.05 12.13
CA VAL A 63 -5.62 -2.21 11.24
C VAL A 63 -4.17 -2.68 11.35
N ILE A 64 -3.23 -1.75 11.41
CA ILE A 64 -1.79 -2.04 11.50
C ILE A 64 -1.44 -2.65 12.86
N LYS A 65 -1.92 -2.09 13.97
CA LYS A 65 -1.61 -2.58 15.33
C LYS A 65 -2.19 -3.96 15.65
N ASN A 66 -3.17 -4.43 14.88
CA ASN A 66 -3.77 -5.74 15.03
C ASN A 66 -3.18 -6.79 14.06
N ALA A 67 -2.18 -6.43 13.26
CA ALA A 67 -1.54 -7.34 12.31
C ALA A 67 -0.22 -7.85 12.86
N ASP A 68 -0.08 -9.17 13.00
CA ASP A 68 1.20 -9.80 13.39
C ASP A 68 2.25 -9.75 12.26
N ASN A 69 1.78 -9.71 11.01
CA ASN A 69 2.62 -9.73 9.81
C ASN A 69 2.06 -8.79 8.75
N VAL A 70 2.94 -8.11 8.02
CA VAL A 70 2.58 -7.19 6.93
C VAL A 70 3.34 -7.55 5.66
N ILE A 71 2.62 -7.72 4.56
CA ILE A 71 3.19 -7.80 3.21
C ILE A 71 3.18 -6.38 2.63
N LEU A 72 4.36 -5.79 2.47
CA LEU A 72 4.52 -4.43 1.96
C LEU A 72 4.96 -4.45 0.49
N ALA A 73 4.20 -3.77 -0.38
CA ALA A 73 4.50 -3.63 -1.80
C ALA A 73 4.13 -2.24 -2.31
N GLY A 74 4.96 -1.69 -3.21
CA GLY A 74 4.72 -0.37 -3.80
C GLY A 74 6.00 0.36 -4.14
N ILE A 75 5.88 1.68 -4.25
CA ILE A 75 6.97 2.62 -4.53
C ILE A 75 6.82 3.85 -3.61
N GLU A 76 7.88 4.60 -3.29
CA GLU A 76 9.28 4.38 -3.66
C GLU A 76 10.04 3.58 -2.58
N ALA A 77 10.90 2.66 -3.01
CA ALA A 77 11.64 1.75 -2.14
C ALA A 77 12.38 2.48 -1.00
N HIS A 78 13.06 3.58 -1.32
CA HIS A 78 13.92 4.33 -0.42
C HIS A 78 13.19 5.45 0.35
N VAL A 79 11.90 5.67 0.10
CA VAL A 79 11.11 6.74 0.71
C VAL A 79 9.89 6.14 1.39
N CYS A 80 8.78 5.99 0.66
CA CYS A 80 7.53 5.56 1.25
C CYS A 80 7.61 4.12 1.78
N VAL A 81 8.22 3.20 1.02
CA VAL A 81 8.35 1.81 1.43
C VAL A 81 9.31 1.68 2.62
N LEU A 82 10.50 2.28 2.56
CA LEU A 82 11.47 2.24 3.66
C LEU A 82 10.90 2.83 4.95
N GLN A 83 10.33 4.04 4.90
CA GLN A 83 9.77 4.68 6.10
C GLN A 83 8.61 3.87 6.68
N THR A 84 7.75 3.30 5.83
CA THR A 84 6.68 2.40 6.29
C THR A 84 7.25 1.16 6.96
N ALA A 85 8.27 0.53 6.37
CA ALA A 85 8.88 -0.67 6.95
C ALA A 85 9.52 -0.39 8.32
N LEU A 86 10.17 0.77 8.49
CA LEU A 86 10.72 1.19 9.77
C LEU A 86 9.61 1.41 10.82
N ASP A 87 8.57 2.17 10.48
CA ASP A 87 7.44 2.42 11.39
C ASP A 87 6.65 1.14 11.75
N LEU A 88 6.69 0.10 10.91
CA LEU A 88 6.06 -1.20 11.20
C LEU A 88 6.91 -2.07 12.13
N LEU A 89 8.20 -1.78 12.29
CA LEU A 89 9.12 -2.53 13.16
C LEU A 89 9.23 -1.93 14.57
N GLU A 90 8.74 -0.70 14.78
CA GLU A 90 8.65 -0.02 16.07
C GLU A 90 7.42 -0.44 16.89
#